data_AF-A0A226E750-F1
#
_entry.id   AF-A0A226E750-F1
#
_cell.length_a   1.000
_cell.length_b   1.000
_cell.length_c   1.000
_cell.angle_alpha   90.00
_cell.angle_beta   90.00
_cell.angle_gamma   90.00
#
_symmetry.space_group_name_H-M   'P 1'
#
loop_
_entity.id
_entity.type
_entity.pdbx_description
1 polymer ?
#
loop_
_entity_poly.entity_id
_entity_poly.type
_entity_poly.pdbx_seq_one_letter_code
_entity_poly.pdbx_strand_id
1 'polypeptide(L)'
;MFSNSPALQFQEELVRTMMQIERSFFRLAETVNRDVLIICDRGAMDASAYIPRDVWEGILARNGWNEVDLRDARYNHIIHMVSAANGAEPFYSTDDHTCRTEGLSLAKDVDTKCAQAWVGHPYFDVIDNSTDFETKLCRMIQAVCQKLGIDAKDRLQNNSKKMKFLVKGPLPGDEVFPKGSQDFTVVHDYLQTSTPKMQVRLRKRGQKGHWSYAYTVRHPELQGQVVEVRTPLTQRDYNNMLSQKEHNHFTVYKDRRAFLLNDQYFQLDCYKDPCHPRCTGLIFLETYTTLSSAELEIRLPKFLHIVREVTGDPRYSMFNLSLKEGWQNNKHFCQSLAGSDSEESLDDISNTENRLILC
;
A
#
# COMPACT_ATOMS: atom_id res chain seq x y z
N MET A 1 49.43 -8.63 -8.72
CA MET A 1 48.93 -7.39 -9.33
C MET A 1 47.43 -7.53 -9.45
N PHE A 2 46.67 -7.03 -8.47
CA PHE A 2 45.21 -7.03 -8.55
C PHE A 2 44.80 -6.05 -9.66
N SER A 3 44.07 -6.53 -10.65
CA SER A 3 43.68 -5.73 -11.80
C SER A 3 42.76 -4.58 -11.35
N ASN A 4 43.12 -3.35 -11.74
CA ASN A 4 42.27 -2.16 -11.67
C ASN A 4 41.09 -2.33 -12.64
N SER A 5 40.12 -3.20 -12.32
CA SER A 5 38.90 -3.29 -13.11
C SER A 5 38.02 -2.08 -12.80
N PRO A 6 37.43 -1.40 -13.82
CA PRO A 6 36.48 -0.32 -13.59
C PRO A 6 35.31 -0.71 -12.67
N ALA A 7 34.92 -1.98 -12.66
CA ALA A 7 33.89 -2.51 -11.77
C ALA A 7 34.29 -2.46 -10.28
N LEU A 8 35.57 -2.70 -9.97
CA LEU A 8 36.08 -2.66 -8.59
C LEU A 8 36.16 -1.23 -8.07
N GLN A 9 36.59 -0.28 -8.91
CA GLN A 9 36.53 1.14 -8.58
C GLN A 9 35.09 1.62 -8.40
N PHE A 10 34.17 1.17 -9.27
CA PHE A 10 32.75 1.48 -9.14
C PHE A 10 32.16 1.02 -7.80
N GLN A 11 32.43 -0.22 -7.38
CA GLN A 11 31.94 -0.75 -6.10
C GLN A 11 32.53 -0.01 -4.90
N GLU A 12 33.82 0.33 -4.95
CA GLU A 12 34.45 1.14 -3.89
C GLU A 12 33.81 2.53 -3.78
N GLU A 13 33.65 3.24 -4.90
CA GLU A 13 33.02 4.57 -4.92
C GLU A 13 31.53 4.53 -4.57
N LEU A 14 30.83 3.43 -4.90
CA LEU A 14 29.45 3.21 -4.48
C LEU A 14 29.35 3.16 -2.96
N VAL A 15 30.20 2.37 -2.28
CA VAL A 15 30.21 2.27 -0.81
C VAL A 15 30.56 3.61 -0.19
N ARG A 16 31.56 4.33 -0.70
CA ARG A 16 31.88 5.70 -0.24
C ARG A 16 30.67 6.62 -0.34
N THR A 17 29.97 6.58 -1.46
CA THR A 17 28.81 7.43 -1.73
C THR A 17 27.67 7.11 -0.77
N MET A 18 27.36 5.83 -0.56
CA MET A 18 26.36 5.38 0.42
C MET A 18 26.71 5.92 1.82
N MET A 19 27.95 5.70 2.26
CA MET A 19 28.42 6.16 3.57
C MET A 19 28.32 7.69 3.72
N GLN A 20 28.62 8.45 2.67
CA GLN A 20 28.54 9.90 2.69
C GLN A 20 27.11 10.43 2.76
N ILE A 21 26.18 9.82 2.01
CA ILE A 21 24.75 10.17 2.05
C ILE A 21 24.21 9.94 3.46
N GLU A 22 24.43 8.75 3.99
CA GLU A 22 24.00 8.37 5.34
C GLU A 22 24.62 9.29 6.42
N ARG A 23 25.92 9.63 6.33
CA ARG A 23 26.57 10.58 7.25
C ARG A 23 25.96 11.97 7.19
N SER A 24 25.40 12.36 6.06
CA SER A 24 24.70 13.65 5.93
C SER A 24 23.37 13.63 6.68
N PHE A 25 22.62 12.53 6.60
CA PHE A 25 21.39 12.34 7.37
C PHE A 25 21.64 12.17 8.87
N PHE A 26 22.69 11.46 9.29
CA PHE A 26 23.06 11.35 10.71
C PHE A 26 23.40 12.72 11.31
N ARG A 27 24.22 13.52 10.62
CA ARG A 27 24.52 14.89 11.06
C ARG A 27 23.28 15.78 11.11
N LEU A 28 22.36 15.63 10.15
CA LEU A 28 21.10 16.37 10.19
C LEU A 28 20.26 15.96 11.40
N ALA A 29 20.18 14.66 11.71
CA ALA A 29 19.42 14.17 12.85
C ALA A 29 19.95 14.72 14.19
N GLU A 30 21.27 14.87 14.33
CA GLU A 30 21.90 15.50 15.51
C GLU A 30 21.45 16.96 15.74
N THR A 31 21.02 17.66 14.69
CA THR A 31 20.54 19.06 14.81
C THR A 31 19.09 19.17 15.27
N VAL A 32 18.33 18.07 15.26
CA VAL A 32 16.89 18.10 15.55
C VAL A 32 16.64 17.69 17.00
N ASN A 33 15.92 18.52 17.76
CA ASN A 33 15.54 18.20 19.14
C ASN A 33 14.25 17.36 19.21
N ARG A 34 14.24 16.19 18.56
CA ARG A 34 13.17 15.19 18.63
C ARG A 34 13.71 13.81 18.24
N ASP A 35 12.97 12.76 18.54
CA ASP A 35 13.32 11.40 18.10
C ASP A 35 13.33 11.32 16.55
N VAL A 36 14.42 10.82 15.99
CA VAL A 36 14.61 10.66 14.55
C VAL A 36 14.88 9.21 14.22
N LEU A 37 14.06 8.64 13.33
CA LEU A 37 14.32 7.35 12.70
C LEU A 37 14.90 7.58 11.31
N ILE A 38 16.08 7.02 11.04
CA ILE A 38 16.70 7.00 9.71
C ILE A 38 16.56 5.59 9.15
N ILE A 39 15.95 5.50 7.95
CA ILE A 39 15.79 4.25 7.23
C ILE A 39 16.73 4.29 6.03
N CYS A 40 17.68 3.37 5.98
CA CYS A 40 18.57 3.21 4.84
C CYS A 40 17.97 2.19 3.87
N ASP A 41 17.67 2.62 2.64
CA ASP A 41 17.37 1.70 1.55
C ASP A 41 18.70 1.18 0.98
N ARG A 42 19.05 -0.06 1.35
CA ARG A 42 20.38 -0.68 1.25
C ARG A 42 21.40 -0.15 2.26
N GLY A 43 22.33 -1.02 2.66
CA GLY A 43 23.42 -0.68 3.58
C GLY A 43 24.80 -1.06 3.03
N ALA A 44 25.87 -0.57 3.67
CA ALA A 44 27.24 -0.66 3.15
C ALA A 44 27.71 -2.10 2.88
N MET A 45 27.24 -3.08 3.67
CA MET A 45 27.56 -4.49 3.45
C MET A 45 26.89 -5.08 2.22
N ASP A 46 25.80 -4.50 1.69
CA ASP A 46 25.13 -5.04 0.49
C ASP A 46 26.06 -5.08 -0.73
N ALA A 47 27.04 -4.16 -0.82
CA ALA A 47 28.02 -4.15 -1.88
C ALA A 47 28.85 -5.44 -1.93
N SER A 48 29.13 -6.07 -0.77
CA SER A 48 29.91 -7.31 -0.71
C SER A 48 29.19 -8.51 -1.33
N ALA A 49 27.86 -8.45 -1.50
CA ALA A 49 27.08 -9.50 -2.15
C ALA A 49 27.33 -9.58 -3.66
N TYR A 50 27.83 -8.50 -4.28
CA TYR A 50 27.99 -8.38 -5.74
C TYR A 50 29.43 -8.59 -6.23
N ILE A 51 30.36 -8.87 -5.32
CA ILE A 51 31.79 -9.04 -5.65
C ILE A 51 32.40 -10.24 -4.91
N PRO A 52 33.48 -10.82 -5.45
CA PRO A 52 34.25 -11.83 -4.74
C PRO A 52 34.78 -11.35 -3.39
N ARG A 53 34.94 -12.29 -2.45
CA ARG A 53 35.37 -11.98 -1.07
C ARG A 53 36.75 -11.36 -0.99
N ASP A 54 37.71 -11.85 -1.77
CA ASP A 54 39.07 -11.33 -1.86
C ASP A 54 39.09 -9.88 -2.39
N VAL A 55 38.20 -9.57 -3.32
CA VAL A 55 38.01 -8.21 -3.85
C VAL A 55 37.45 -7.28 -2.76
N TRP A 56 36.45 -7.74 -2.01
CA TRP A 56 35.88 -6.98 -0.90
C TRP A 56 36.91 -6.67 0.19
N GLU A 57 37.68 -7.67 0.61
CA GLU A 57 38.77 -7.50 1.58
C GLU A 57 39.83 -6.51 1.09
N GLY A 58 40.13 -6.52 -0.22
CA GLY A 58 41.00 -5.53 -0.85
C GLY A 58 40.43 -4.10 -0.77
N ILE A 59 39.12 -3.92 -0.98
CA ILE A 59 38.45 -2.61 -0.84
C ILE A 59 38.54 -2.13 0.61
N LEU A 60 38.24 -3.00 1.58
CA LEU A 60 38.32 -2.66 3.01
C LEU A 60 39.74 -2.21 3.40
N ALA A 61 40.75 -2.99 3.02
CA ALA A 61 42.14 -2.72 3.34
C ALA A 61 42.65 -1.39 2.75
N ARG A 62 42.32 -1.09 1.48
CA ARG A 62 42.70 0.18 0.83
C ARG A 62 42.10 1.41 1.54
N ASN A 63 40.97 1.21 2.20
CA ASN A 63 40.21 2.26 2.83
C ASN A 63 40.44 2.41 4.33
N GLY A 64 41.16 1.47 4.93
CA GLY A 64 41.23 1.36 6.39
C GLY A 64 39.86 1.08 7.01
N TRP A 65 38.95 0.44 6.27
CA TRP A 65 37.67 -0.02 6.79
C TRP A 65 37.80 -1.41 7.37
N ASN A 66 36.89 -1.75 8.27
CA ASN A 66 36.73 -3.12 8.76
C ASN A 66 35.23 -3.45 8.81
N GLU A 67 34.92 -4.74 8.75
CA GLU A 67 33.53 -5.19 8.66
C GLU A 67 32.75 -4.96 9.96
N VAL A 68 33.41 -4.97 11.12
CA VAL A 68 32.72 -4.72 12.39
C VAL A 68 32.18 -3.29 12.42
N ASP A 69 32.97 -2.32 11.96
CA ASP A 69 32.50 -0.94 11.87
C ASP A 69 31.42 -0.77 10.80
N LEU A 70 31.57 -1.38 9.62
CA LEU A 70 30.60 -1.25 8.53
C LEU A 70 29.28 -2.00 8.83
N ARG A 71 29.35 -3.15 9.48
CA ARG A 71 28.20 -4.00 9.81
C ARG A 71 27.56 -3.57 11.12
N ASP A 72 28.30 -3.53 12.23
CA ASP A 72 27.77 -3.49 13.60
C ASP A 72 27.68 -2.08 14.17
N ALA A 73 28.75 -1.28 14.05
CA ALA A 73 28.79 0.03 14.68
C ALA A 73 27.85 1.04 14.01
N ARG A 74 27.57 0.81 12.73
CA ARG A 74 26.94 1.78 11.85
C ARG A 74 25.42 1.64 11.75
N TYR A 75 24.89 0.45 11.95
CA TYR A 75 23.47 0.16 11.82
C TYR A 75 22.94 -0.36 13.15
N ASN A 76 21.85 0.21 13.66
CA ASN A 76 21.27 -0.27 14.92
C ASN A 76 20.42 -1.54 14.75
N HIS A 77 19.95 -1.78 13.53
CA HIS A 77 19.05 -2.87 13.17
C HIS A 77 19.12 -3.11 11.66
N ILE A 78 19.22 -4.38 11.28
CA ILE A 78 19.16 -4.80 9.88
C ILE A 78 17.89 -5.61 9.68
N ILE A 79 17.11 -5.24 8.65
CA ILE A 79 15.92 -5.97 8.24
C ILE A 79 16.14 -6.45 6.80
N HIS A 80 16.19 -7.76 6.63
CA HIS A 80 16.24 -8.37 5.31
C HIS A 80 14.84 -8.82 4.89
N MET A 81 14.27 -8.10 3.92
CA MET A 81 13.01 -8.46 3.29
C MET A 81 13.29 -9.46 2.16
N VAL A 82 12.97 -10.73 2.38
CA VAL A 82 13.23 -11.82 1.40
C VAL A 82 12.55 -11.50 0.07
N SER A 83 13.29 -11.57 -1.04
CA SER A 83 12.76 -11.29 -2.38
C SER A 83 11.53 -12.15 -2.71
N ALA A 84 10.56 -11.60 -3.44
CA ALA A 84 9.43 -12.38 -3.95
C ALA A 84 9.89 -13.57 -4.80
N ALA A 85 11.10 -13.50 -5.38
CA ALA A 85 11.70 -14.63 -6.07
C ALA A 85 11.83 -15.88 -5.18
N ASN A 86 11.83 -15.76 -3.84
CA ASN A 86 11.99 -16.86 -2.91
C ASN A 86 10.72 -17.07 -2.05
N GLY A 87 9.84 -18.00 -2.46
CA GLY A 87 8.63 -18.35 -1.71
C GLY A 87 7.38 -17.52 -2.04
N ALA A 88 7.47 -16.58 -2.99
CA ALA A 88 6.34 -15.85 -3.56
C ALA A 88 6.53 -15.64 -5.07
N GLU A 89 7.10 -16.64 -5.77
CA GLU A 89 7.50 -16.56 -7.18
C GLU A 89 6.42 -16.02 -8.13
N PRO A 90 5.11 -16.32 -7.95
CA PRO A 90 4.06 -15.76 -8.79
C PRO A 90 3.98 -14.23 -8.78
N PHE A 91 4.47 -13.59 -7.71
CA PHE A 91 4.51 -12.13 -7.56
C PHE A 91 5.84 -11.52 -8.02
N TYR A 92 6.80 -12.33 -8.49
CA TYR A 92 8.06 -11.85 -9.04
C TYR A 92 7.92 -11.62 -10.55
N SER A 93 8.02 -10.36 -10.98
CA SER A 93 7.98 -9.98 -12.40
C SER A 93 9.17 -9.12 -12.79
N THR A 94 9.63 -9.31 -14.02
CA THR A 94 10.64 -8.49 -14.72
C THR A 94 10.02 -7.59 -15.79
N ASP A 95 8.74 -7.77 -16.11
CA ASP A 95 8.13 -7.26 -17.35
C ASP A 95 7.93 -5.73 -17.37
N ASP A 96 7.83 -5.10 -16.19
CA ASP A 96 7.64 -3.65 -16.02
C ASP A 96 8.78 -2.97 -15.23
N HIS A 97 9.95 -3.62 -15.14
CA HIS A 97 11.08 -3.14 -14.33
C HIS A 97 12.33 -2.92 -15.16
N THR A 98 12.61 -1.66 -15.50
CA THR A 98 13.84 -1.25 -16.21
C THR A 98 15.13 -1.60 -15.47
N CYS A 99 15.06 -1.87 -14.16
CA CYS A 99 16.21 -2.16 -13.31
C CYS A 99 16.35 -3.63 -12.89
N ARG A 100 15.40 -4.52 -13.22
CA ARG A 100 15.47 -5.95 -12.87
C ARG A 100 15.48 -6.78 -14.13
N THR A 101 16.60 -7.45 -14.37
CA THR A 101 16.81 -8.28 -15.56
C THR A 101 17.09 -9.74 -15.20
N GLU A 102 17.28 -10.02 -13.91
CA GLU A 102 17.58 -11.33 -13.38
C GLU A 102 16.32 -12.21 -13.29
N GLY A 103 16.44 -13.43 -13.82
CA GLY A 103 15.42 -14.48 -13.63
C GLY A 103 15.38 -14.99 -12.20
N LEU A 104 14.34 -15.78 -11.86
CA LEU A 104 14.07 -16.28 -10.51
C LEU A 104 15.29 -16.92 -9.82
N SER A 105 16.06 -17.76 -10.53
CA SER A 105 17.22 -18.45 -9.94
C SER A 105 18.32 -17.49 -9.50
N LEU A 106 18.68 -16.54 -10.37
CA LEU A 106 19.68 -15.52 -10.07
C LEU A 106 19.18 -14.56 -8.98
N ALA A 107 17.89 -14.20 -9.01
CA ALA A 107 17.28 -13.37 -7.99
C ALA A 107 17.34 -14.04 -6.60
N LYS A 108 17.08 -15.34 -6.50
CA LYS A 108 17.21 -16.13 -5.25
C LYS A 108 18.66 -16.16 -4.74
N ASP A 109 19.62 -16.35 -5.64
CA ASP A 109 21.05 -16.39 -5.28
C ASP A 109 21.54 -15.04 -4.78
N VAL A 110 21.18 -13.95 -5.47
CA VAL A 110 21.51 -12.58 -5.05
C VAL A 110 20.84 -12.23 -3.71
N ASP A 111 19.56 -12.56 -3.52
CA ASP A 111 18.84 -12.38 -2.25
C ASP A 111 19.57 -13.07 -1.09
N THR A 112 19.98 -14.33 -1.30
CA THR A 112 20.73 -15.11 -0.31
C THR A 112 22.08 -14.48 -0.01
N LYS A 113 22.83 -14.04 -1.02
CA LYS A 113 24.13 -13.36 -0.84
C LYS A 113 23.98 -12.05 -0.09
N CYS A 114 22.95 -11.26 -0.39
CA CYS A 114 22.64 -10.03 0.33
C CYS A 114 22.33 -10.32 1.81
N ALA A 115 21.52 -11.35 2.11
CA ALA A 115 21.26 -11.75 3.50
C ALA A 115 22.56 -12.19 4.21
N GLN A 116 23.39 -12.98 3.53
CA GLN A 116 24.66 -13.49 4.08
C GLN A 116 25.67 -12.38 4.38
N ALA A 117 25.66 -11.29 3.61
CA ALA A 117 26.54 -10.13 3.84
C ALA A 117 26.35 -9.49 5.23
N TRP A 118 25.17 -9.66 5.84
CA TRP A 118 24.83 -9.12 7.16
C TRP A 118 24.96 -10.14 8.30
N VAL A 119 25.31 -11.39 8.01
CA VAL A 119 25.47 -12.42 9.03
C VAL A 119 26.53 -11.99 10.05
N GLY A 120 26.19 -12.12 11.33
CA GLY A 120 26.99 -11.69 12.46
C GLY A 120 26.60 -10.32 13.04
N HIS A 121 25.72 -9.57 12.38
CA HIS A 121 25.13 -8.38 12.99
C HIS A 121 24.28 -8.77 14.22
N PRO A 122 24.42 -8.10 15.38
CA PRO A 122 23.72 -8.51 16.61
C PRO A 122 22.20 -8.36 16.54
N TYR A 123 21.70 -7.52 15.65
CA TYR A 123 20.26 -7.25 15.48
C TYR A 123 19.90 -7.39 14.01
N PHE A 124 19.60 -8.62 13.59
CA PHE A 124 19.29 -8.96 12.21
C PHE A 124 18.00 -9.76 12.14
N ASP A 125 16.97 -9.19 11.51
CA ASP A 125 15.68 -9.85 11.29
C ASP A 125 15.48 -10.17 9.81
N VAL A 126 15.04 -11.40 9.54
CA VAL A 126 14.70 -11.87 8.20
C VAL A 126 13.19 -12.00 8.10
N ILE A 127 12.59 -11.28 7.15
CA ILE A 127 11.15 -11.29 6.91
C ILE A 127 10.86 -12.06 5.63
N ASP A 128 10.44 -13.32 5.80
CA ASP A 128 10.17 -14.26 4.71
C ASP A 128 8.83 -14.02 3.99
N ASN A 129 8.54 -14.83 2.96
CA ASN A 129 7.30 -14.80 2.20
C ASN A 129 6.25 -15.83 2.68
N SER A 130 6.28 -16.25 3.96
CA SER A 130 5.34 -17.24 4.50
C SER A 130 3.89 -16.75 4.63
N THR A 131 3.66 -15.45 4.44
CA THR A 131 2.36 -14.78 4.56
C THR A 131 2.08 -13.90 3.35
N ASP A 132 0.86 -13.39 3.21
CA ASP A 132 0.55 -12.36 2.22
C ASP A 132 1.40 -11.09 2.40
N PHE A 133 1.44 -10.25 1.37
CA PHE A 133 2.29 -9.07 1.34
C PHE A 133 1.98 -8.06 2.46
N GLU A 134 0.71 -7.85 2.79
CA GLU A 134 0.32 -6.91 3.85
C GLU A 134 0.74 -7.44 5.23
N THR A 135 0.52 -8.72 5.49
CA THR A 135 1.00 -9.39 6.71
C THR A 135 2.52 -9.36 6.80
N LYS A 136 3.23 -9.53 5.67
CA LYS A 136 4.69 -9.43 5.61
C LYS A 136 5.18 -8.02 5.99
N LEU A 137 4.52 -6.98 5.46
CA LEU A 137 4.82 -5.59 5.83
C LEU A 137 4.55 -5.33 7.32
N CYS A 138 3.45 -5.86 7.87
CA CYS A 138 3.15 -5.74 9.30
C CYS A 138 4.23 -6.38 10.17
N ARG A 139 4.68 -7.60 9.84
CA ARG A 139 5.80 -8.27 10.54
C ARG A 139 7.08 -7.44 10.50
N MET A 140 7.40 -6.84 9.36
CA MET A 140 8.56 -5.96 9.22
C MET A 140 8.45 -4.72 10.13
N ILE A 141 7.31 -4.03 10.11
CA ILE A 141 7.12 -2.84 10.96
C ILE A 141 7.11 -3.24 12.44
N GLN A 142 6.54 -4.39 12.80
CA GLN A 142 6.58 -4.92 14.15
C GLN A 142 8.01 -5.16 14.63
N ALA A 143 8.89 -5.73 13.78
CA ALA A 143 10.30 -5.90 14.10
C ALA A 143 10.99 -4.55 14.39
N VAL A 144 10.73 -3.52 13.57
CA VAL A 144 11.23 -2.15 13.81
C VAL A 144 10.70 -1.60 15.14
N CYS A 145 9.39 -1.69 15.38
CA CYS A 145 8.76 -1.15 16.59
C CYS A 145 9.28 -1.82 17.85
N GLN A 146 9.41 -3.15 17.85
CA GLN A 146 9.98 -3.90 18.97
C GLN A 146 11.40 -3.45 19.29
N LYS A 147 12.21 -3.20 18.25
CA LYS A 147 13.58 -2.73 18.40
C LYS A 147 13.67 -1.31 18.97
N LEU A 148 12.74 -0.44 18.57
CA LEU A 148 12.64 0.94 19.06
C LEU A 148 11.93 1.06 20.42
N GLY A 149 11.38 -0.03 20.96
CA GLY A 149 10.56 0.01 22.18
C GLY A 149 9.22 0.72 21.98
N ILE A 150 8.75 0.83 20.73
CA ILE A 150 7.46 1.42 20.40
C ILE A 150 6.39 0.33 20.52
N ASP A 151 5.38 0.58 21.35
CA ASP A 151 4.19 -0.27 21.40
C ASP A 151 3.38 -0.06 20.10
N ALA A 152 3.53 -0.99 19.18
CA ALA A 152 2.81 -1.05 17.91
C ALA A 152 1.33 -1.41 18.15
N LYS A 153 0.58 -0.53 18.81
CA LYS A 153 -0.86 -0.68 19.00
C LYS A 153 -1.61 -0.69 17.67
N ASP A 154 -2.75 -1.39 17.67
CA ASP A 154 -3.97 -1.37 16.81
C ASP A 154 -3.89 -1.22 15.28
N ARG A 155 -2.85 -0.65 14.67
CA ARG A 155 -2.76 -0.42 13.22
C ARG A 155 -1.75 -1.33 12.52
N LEU A 156 -0.83 -1.90 13.27
CA LEU A 156 0.30 -2.71 12.79
C LEU A 156 0.19 -4.19 13.15
N GLN A 157 -0.90 -4.59 13.83
CA GLN A 157 -1.17 -6.02 14.02
C GLN A 157 -1.67 -6.63 12.70
N ASN A 158 -1.24 -7.87 12.44
CA ASN A 158 -1.42 -8.63 11.19
C ASN A 158 -2.88 -8.79 10.72
N ASN A 159 -3.86 -8.36 11.50
CA ASN A 159 -5.29 -8.48 11.27
C ASN A 159 -5.99 -7.15 10.96
N SER A 160 -5.24 -6.09 10.60
CA SER A 160 -5.83 -4.78 10.26
C SER A 160 -6.66 -4.90 8.98
N LYS A 161 -7.99 -4.80 9.12
CA LYS A 161 -8.95 -4.98 8.04
C LYS A 161 -9.63 -3.67 7.72
N LYS A 162 -9.87 -3.44 6.43
CA LYS A 162 -10.74 -2.36 5.98
C LYS A 162 -12.18 -2.74 6.30
N MET A 163 -12.86 -1.91 7.08
CA MET A 163 -14.28 -2.06 7.38
C MET A 163 -15.07 -0.98 6.64
N LYS A 164 -16.22 -1.36 6.08
CA LYS A 164 -17.11 -0.46 5.35
C LYS A 164 -18.54 -0.62 5.84
N PHE A 165 -19.18 0.48 6.19
CA PHE A 165 -20.53 0.52 6.72
C PHE A 165 -21.43 1.40 5.86
N LEU A 166 -22.66 0.96 5.64
CA LEU A 166 -23.72 1.77 5.03
C LEU A 166 -24.30 2.70 6.09
N VAL A 167 -24.38 3.99 5.78
CA VAL A 167 -24.95 5.01 6.66
C VAL A 167 -26.23 5.56 6.03
N LYS A 168 -27.30 5.64 6.82
CA LYS A 168 -28.57 6.22 6.38
C LYS A 168 -28.55 7.73 6.60
N GLY A 169 -28.83 8.48 5.54
CA GLY A 169 -29.02 9.92 5.61
C GLY A 169 -30.39 10.33 6.19
N PRO A 170 -30.59 11.63 6.43
CA PRO A 170 -29.62 12.72 6.29
C PRO A 170 -28.53 12.66 7.37
N LEU A 171 -27.36 13.26 7.09
CA LEU A 171 -26.29 13.38 8.08
C LEU A 171 -26.66 14.43 9.14
N PRO A 172 -26.19 14.27 10.40
CA PRO A 172 -26.32 15.30 11.41
C PRO A 172 -25.49 16.53 11.03
N GLY A 173 -25.75 17.66 11.69
CA GLY A 173 -25.02 18.90 11.48
C GLY A 173 -23.54 18.79 11.87
N ASP A 174 -22.74 19.74 11.39
CA ASP A 174 -21.28 19.73 11.55
C ASP A 174 -20.83 19.80 13.02
N GLU A 175 -21.68 20.33 13.90
CA GLU A 175 -21.43 20.52 15.33
C GLU A 175 -21.20 19.22 16.11
N VAL A 176 -21.73 18.09 15.64
CA VAL A 176 -21.54 16.79 16.31
C VAL A 176 -20.25 16.08 15.89
N PHE A 177 -19.62 16.52 14.80
CA PHE A 177 -18.38 15.92 14.33
C PHE A 177 -17.18 16.38 15.18
N PRO A 178 -16.15 15.53 15.33
CA PRO A 178 -14.94 15.90 16.07
C PRO A 178 -14.29 17.17 15.52
N LYS A 179 -13.77 18.00 16.42
CA LYS A 179 -12.95 19.16 16.04
C LYS A 179 -11.75 18.70 15.22
N GLY A 180 -11.44 19.45 14.17
CA GLY A 180 -10.35 19.11 13.25
C GLY A 180 -10.74 18.16 12.11
N SER A 181 -12.02 17.78 11.99
CA SER A 181 -12.55 17.11 10.80
C SER A 181 -12.15 17.85 9.52
N GLN A 182 -11.81 17.10 8.48
CA GLN A 182 -11.36 17.64 7.18
C GLN A 182 -12.24 17.13 6.05
N ASP A 183 -12.69 18.06 5.20
CA ASP A 183 -13.57 17.75 4.07
C ASP A 183 -12.81 17.85 2.75
N PHE A 184 -13.04 16.87 1.88
CA PHE A 184 -12.37 16.75 0.59
C PHE A 184 -13.38 16.47 -0.51
N THR A 185 -13.19 17.11 -1.66
CA THR A 185 -13.84 16.68 -2.90
C THR A 185 -13.00 15.56 -3.51
N VAL A 186 -13.65 14.45 -3.86
CA VAL A 186 -13.01 13.28 -4.45
C VAL A 186 -13.72 12.88 -5.74
N VAL A 187 -12.95 12.71 -6.79
CA VAL A 187 -13.42 12.30 -8.12
C VAL A 187 -12.64 11.06 -8.54
N HIS A 188 -13.34 10.04 -9.04
CA HIS A 188 -12.73 8.85 -9.63
C HIS A 188 -13.24 8.59 -11.04
N ASP A 189 -12.33 8.16 -11.90
CA ASP A 189 -12.61 7.73 -13.26
C ASP A 189 -11.94 6.37 -13.49
N TYR A 190 -12.70 5.39 -13.98
CA TYR A 190 -12.14 4.11 -14.42
C TYR A 190 -11.60 4.26 -15.85
N LEU A 191 -10.48 3.61 -16.14
CA LEU A 191 -9.84 3.62 -17.45
C LEU A 191 -10.03 2.28 -18.16
N GLN A 192 -9.95 2.31 -19.49
CA GLN A 192 -9.97 1.11 -20.32
C GLN A 192 -8.78 0.20 -19.99
N THR A 193 -9.03 -1.11 -19.95
CA THR A 193 -8.00 -2.13 -19.72
C THR A 193 -8.08 -3.20 -20.80
N SER A 194 -6.92 -3.70 -21.24
CA SER A 194 -6.84 -4.82 -22.19
C SER A 194 -7.13 -6.17 -21.50
N THR A 195 -7.05 -6.21 -20.16
CA THR A 195 -7.23 -7.41 -19.35
C THR A 195 -8.54 -7.33 -18.57
N PRO A 196 -9.53 -8.21 -18.84
CA PRO A 196 -10.88 -8.12 -18.27
C PRO A 196 -10.96 -8.10 -16.73
N LYS A 197 -10.01 -8.73 -16.04
CA LYS A 197 -9.96 -8.79 -14.57
C LYS A 197 -9.10 -7.69 -13.92
N MET A 198 -8.46 -6.84 -14.73
CA MET A 198 -7.65 -5.73 -14.25
C MET A 198 -8.51 -4.48 -14.16
N GLN A 199 -8.45 -3.79 -13.02
CA GLN A 199 -9.15 -2.52 -12.83
C GLN A 199 -8.14 -1.38 -12.73
N VAL A 200 -8.28 -0.39 -13.59
CA VAL A 200 -7.45 0.80 -13.57
C VAL A 200 -8.32 2.01 -13.27
N ARG A 201 -7.89 2.83 -12.32
CA ARG A 201 -8.63 4.05 -11.94
C ARG A 201 -7.71 5.24 -11.71
N LEU A 202 -8.20 6.40 -12.10
CA LEU A 202 -7.69 7.69 -11.71
C LEU A 202 -8.45 8.20 -10.48
N ARG A 203 -7.75 8.95 -9.63
CA ARG A 203 -8.36 9.69 -8.52
C ARG A 203 -7.83 11.11 -8.49
N LYS A 204 -8.74 12.07 -8.46
CA LYS A 204 -8.48 13.47 -8.09
C LYS A 204 -9.09 13.73 -6.71
N ARG A 205 -8.27 14.17 -5.76
CA ARG A 205 -8.72 14.51 -4.40
C ARG A 205 -8.16 15.85 -3.99
N GLY A 206 -8.98 16.73 -3.43
CA GLY A 206 -8.54 18.07 -3.06
C GLY A 206 -9.45 18.78 -2.08
N GLN A 207 -8.96 19.91 -1.59
CA GLN A 207 -9.68 20.86 -0.74
C GLN A 207 -9.09 22.26 -0.99
N LYS A 208 -9.91 23.31 -0.85
CA LYS A 208 -9.49 24.73 -0.96
C LYS A 208 -8.67 25.03 -2.23
N GLY A 209 -9.06 24.46 -3.37
CA GLY A 209 -8.39 24.69 -4.66
C GLY A 209 -7.10 23.89 -4.90
N HIS A 210 -6.60 23.15 -3.91
CA HIS A 210 -5.41 22.32 -4.04
C HIS A 210 -5.79 20.86 -4.27
N TRP A 211 -5.09 20.20 -5.20
CA TRP A 211 -5.43 18.86 -5.69
C TRP A 211 -4.24 17.91 -5.66
N SER A 212 -4.56 16.65 -5.39
CA SER A 212 -3.66 15.50 -5.53
C SER A 212 -4.25 14.51 -6.53
N TYR A 213 -3.38 13.89 -7.31
CA TYR A 213 -3.75 12.96 -8.37
C TYR A 213 -3.07 11.63 -8.14
N ALA A 214 -3.79 10.55 -8.39
CA ALA A 214 -3.24 9.20 -8.29
C ALA A 214 -3.79 8.32 -9.40
N TYR A 215 -2.91 7.48 -9.93
CA TYR A 215 -3.21 6.34 -10.77
C TYR A 215 -3.21 5.09 -9.89
N THR A 216 -4.17 4.20 -10.06
CA THR A 216 -4.25 2.98 -9.28
C THR A 216 -4.59 1.81 -10.18
N VAL A 217 -3.72 0.82 -10.17
CA VAL A 217 -3.90 -0.47 -10.85
C VAL A 217 -4.23 -1.49 -9.80
N ARG A 218 -5.38 -2.13 -9.92
CA ARG A 218 -5.72 -3.33 -9.19
C ARG A 218 -5.57 -4.51 -10.14
N HIS A 219 -4.59 -5.36 -9.87
CA HIS A 219 -4.36 -6.57 -10.64
C HIS A 219 -5.42 -7.63 -10.32
N PRO A 220 -5.67 -8.58 -11.25
CA PRO A 220 -6.45 -9.76 -10.94
C PRO A 220 -5.88 -10.46 -9.72
N GLU A 221 -6.76 -11.15 -8.98
CA GLU A 221 -6.33 -11.97 -7.88
C GLU A 221 -5.32 -13.02 -8.31
N LEU A 222 -4.28 -13.15 -7.51
CA LEU A 222 -3.27 -14.19 -7.65
C LEU A 222 -3.12 -14.85 -6.28
N GLN A 223 -3.36 -16.16 -6.20
CA GLN A 223 -3.24 -16.96 -4.97
C GLN A 223 -3.96 -16.37 -3.74
N GLY A 224 -5.23 -15.96 -3.88
CA GLY A 224 -5.99 -15.39 -2.76
C GLY A 224 -5.71 -13.92 -2.47
N GLN A 225 -4.76 -13.29 -3.19
CA GLN A 225 -4.31 -11.92 -2.94
C GLN A 225 -4.64 -11.00 -4.11
N VAL A 226 -5.15 -9.82 -3.78
CA VAL A 226 -5.43 -8.75 -4.74
C VAL A 226 -4.39 -7.65 -4.59
N VAL A 227 -3.51 -7.51 -5.57
CA VAL A 227 -2.46 -6.49 -5.55
C VAL A 227 -3.00 -5.17 -6.10
N GLU A 228 -2.90 -4.11 -5.30
CA GLU A 228 -3.24 -2.74 -5.73
C GLU A 228 -1.98 -1.86 -5.71
N VAL A 229 -1.54 -1.42 -6.88
CA VAL A 229 -0.41 -0.50 -7.05
C VAL A 229 -0.94 0.91 -7.24
N ARG A 230 -0.49 1.84 -6.39
CA ARG A 230 -0.89 3.25 -6.45
C ARG A 230 0.29 4.16 -6.74
N THR A 231 0.21 4.89 -7.85
CA THR A 231 1.24 5.81 -8.32
C THR A 231 0.75 7.26 -8.22
N PRO A 232 1.48 8.17 -7.57
CA PRO A 232 1.19 9.61 -7.62
C PRO A 232 1.32 10.15 -9.05
N LEU A 233 0.46 11.08 -9.44
CA LEU A 233 0.51 11.73 -10.76
C LEU A 233 0.64 13.24 -10.66
N THR A 234 1.17 13.85 -11.71
CA THR A 234 1.02 15.29 -11.95
C THR A 234 -0.38 15.60 -12.51
N GLN A 235 -0.81 16.87 -12.44
CA GLN A 235 -2.06 17.30 -13.05
C GLN A 235 -2.08 17.08 -14.57
N ARG A 236 -0.94 17.29 -15.24
CA ARG A 236 -0.81 17.10 -16.69
C ARG A 236 -1.04 15.65 -17.07
N ASP A 237 -0.39 14.72 -16.38
CA ASP A 237 -0.51 13.28 -16.67
C ASP A 237 -1.94 12.79 -16.40
N TYR A 238 -2.55 13.24 -15.29
CA TYR A 238 -3.95 12.96 -15.00
C TYR A 238 -4.87 13.39 -16.15
N ASN A 239 -4.72 14.63 -16.62
CA ASN A 239 -5.55 15.16 -17.71
C ASN A 239 -5.32 14.40 -19.02
N ASN A 240 -4.09 14.00 -19.33
CA ASN A 240 -3.79 13.21 -20.52
C ASN A 240 -4.45 11.82 -20.45
N MET A 241 -4.40 11.16 -19.29
CA MET A 241 -4.95 9.81 -19.09
C MET A 241 -6.49 9.79 -19.06
N LEU A 242 -7.16 10.91 -18.78
CA LEU A 242 -8.63 11.01 -18.89
C LEU A 242 -9.15 10.69 -20.30
N SER A 243 -8.31 10.80 -21.34
CA SER A 243 -8.68 10.40 -22.71
C SER A 243 -8.98 8.89 -22.83
N GLN A 244 -8.48 8.07 -21.92
CA GLN A 244 -8.65 6.61 -21.90
C GLN A 244 -9.78 6.16 -20.96
N LYS A 245 -10.67 7.07 -20.59
CA LYS A 245 -11.77 6.78 -19.67
C LYS A 245 -12.66 5.67 -20.22
N GLU A 246 -12.96 4.69 -19.37
CA GLU A 246 -13.83 3.57 -19.68
C GLU A 246 -15.27 4.04 -19.93
N HIS A 247 -15.85 3.66 -21.07
CA HIS A 247 -17.17 4.13 -21.47
C HIS A 247 -18.29 3.49 -20.65
N ASN A 248 -18.06 2.30 -20.07
CA ASN A 248 -19.05 1.56 -19.28
C ASN A 248 -19.21 2.08 -17.86
N HIS A 249 -18.38 3.02 -17.41
CA HIS A 249 -18.44 3.58 -16.07
C HIS A 249 -18.75 5.08 -16.08
N PHE A 250 -19.53 5.53 -15.10
CA PHE A 250 -19.68 6.93 -14.73
C PHE A 250 -18.44 7.41 -13.95
N THR A 251 -18.18 8.73 -14.05
CA THR A 251 -17.32 9.39 -13.07
C THR A 251 -18.00 9.32 -11.71
N VAL A 252 -17.25 8.97 -10.67
CA VAL A 252 -17.76 8.95 -9.30
C VAL A 252 -17.35 10.22 -8.58
N TYR A 253 -18.33 11.02 -8.18
CA TYR A 253 -18.14 12.22 -7.37
C TYR A 253 -18.51 11.94 -5.93
N LYS A 254 -17.65 12.36 -4.99
CA LYS A 254 -17.90 12.23 -3.55
C LYS A 254 -17.41 13.45 -2.79
N ASP A 255 -18.15 13.80 -1.75
CA ASP A 255 -17.64 14.59 -0.64
C ASP A 255 -17.17 13.63 0.45
N ARG A 256 -15.91 13.74 0.87
CA ARG A 256 -15.30 12.90 1.90
C ARG A 256 -14.99 13.72 3.13
N ARG A 257 -15.63 13.39 4.25
CA ARG A 257 -15.27 13.92 5.57
C ARG A 257 -14.39 12.92 6.30
N ALA A 258 -13.19 13.33 6.72
CA ALA A 258 -12.27 12.52 7.49
C ALA A 258 -12.13 13.06 8.91
N PHE A 259 -12.17 12.18 9.91
CA PHE A 259 -12.14 12.57 11.31
C PHE A 259 -11.59 11.45 12.20
N LEU A 260 -11.08 11.85 13.37
CA LEU A 260 -10.66 10.94 14.44
C LEU A 260 -11.73 10.91 15.52
N LEU A 261 -12.16 9.71 15.91
CA LEU A 261 -13.10 9.49 17.01
C LEU A 261 -12.77 8.17 17.70
N ASN A 262 -12.75 8.14 19.04
CA ASN A 262 -12.51 6.93 19.83
C ASN A 262 -11.25 6.16 19.39
N ASP A 263 -10.16 6.90 19.13
CA ASP A 263 -8.88 6.38 18.61
C ASP A 263 -8.97 5.68 17.25
N GLN A 264 -10.06 5.90 16.50
CA GLN A 264 -10.24 5.39 15.15
C GLN A 264 -10.30 6.53 14.13
N TYR A 265 -9.65 6.31 12.99
CA TYR A 265 -9.69 7.22 11.85
C TYR A 265 -10.78 6.77 10.88
N PHE A 266 -11.74 7.65 10.66
CA PHE A 266 -12.90 7.39 9.81
C PHE A 266 -12.87 8.23 8.55
N GLN A 267 -13.38 7.67 7.46
CA GLN A 267 -13.69 8.36 6.21
C GLN A 267 -15.17 8.19 5.90
N LEU A 268 -15.92 9.28 5.90
CA LEU A 268 -17.32 9.33 5.53
C LEU A 268 -17.45 9.82 4.09
N ASP A 269 -17.79 8.93 3.17
CA ASP A 269 -17.99 9.18 1.75
C ASP A 269 -19.47 9.43 1.45
N CYS A 270 -19.81 10.64 1.00
CA CYS A 270 -21.14 10.98 0.50
C CYS A 270 -21.09 11.03 -1.03
N TYR A 271 -21.84 10.16 -1.72
CA TYR A 271 -21.92 10.19 -3.18
C TYR A 271 -22.69 11.43 -3.66
N LYS A 272 -22.22 12.02 -4.75
CA LYS A 272 -22.72 13.30 -5.29
C LYS A 272 -23.11 13.16 -6.75
N ASP A 273 -24.05 14.01 -7.15
CA ASP A 273 -24.40 14.17 -8.55
C ASP A 273 -23.27 14.81 -9.37
N PRO A 274 -23.16 14.46 -10.66
CA PRO A 274 -23.96 13.46 -11.37
C PRO A 274 -23.53 12.03 -11.00
N CYS A 275 -24.51 11.17 -10.66
CA CYS A 275 -24.28 9.76 -10.36
C CYS A 275 -25.39 8.87 -10.94
N HIS A 276 -25.17 7.54 -10.99
CA HIS A 276 -26.24 6.61 -11.34
C HIS A 276 -27.35 6.68 -10.27
N PRO A 277 -28.65 6.55 -10.61
CA PRO A 277 -29.76 6.59 -9.65
C PRO A 277 -29.55 5.73 -8.40
N ARG A 278 -28.96 4.54 -8.54
CA ARG A 278 -28.60 3.63 -7.43
C ARG A 278 -27.66 4.23 -6.37
N CYS A 279 -26.89 5.25 -6.72
CA CYS A 279 -25.94 5.94 -5.86
C CYS A 279 -26.52 7.21 -5.21
N THR A 280 -27.73 7.62 -5.57
CA THR A 280 -28.35 8.87 -5.09
C THR A 280 -28.54 8.82 -3.58
N GLY A 281 -27.83 9.67 -2.84
CA GLY A 281 -27.91 9.70 -1.37
C GLY A 281 -27.16 8.57 -0.67
N LEU A 282 -26.29 7.84 -1.37
CA LEU A 282 -25.50 6.76 -0.81
C LEU A 282 -24.34 7.31 0.04
N ILE A 283 -24.24 6.83 1.29
CA ILE A 283 -23.23 7.26 2.25
C ILE A 283 -22.52 6.04 2.83
N PHE A 284 -21.18 6.09 2.86
CA PHE A 284 -20.36 5.05 3.48
C PHE A 284 -19.46 5.60 4.57
N LEU A 285 -19.36 4.87 5.67
CA LEU A 285 -18.31 5.06 6.66
C LEU A 285 -17.25 3.97 6.47
N GLU A 286 -15.99 4.36 6.28
CA GLU A 286 -14.86 3.46 6.13
C GLU A 286 -13.84 3.69 7.24
N THR A 287 -13.24 2.60 7.73
CA THR A 287 -12.09 2.64 8.66
C THR A 287 -11.19 1.43 8.45
N TYR A 288 -9.99 1.46 9.01
CA TYR A 288 -9.08 0.32 9.06
C TYR A 288 -8.81 0.02 10.52
N THR A 289 -9.00 -1.23 10.93
CA THR A 289 -8.94 -1.60 12.34
C THR A 289 -8.50 -3.05 12.52
N THR A 290 -7.80 -3.33 13.62
CA THR A 290 -7.44 -4.69 14.06
C THR A 290 -8.38 -5.22 15.14
N LEU A 291 -9.33 -4.38 15.57
CA LEU A 291 -10.27 -4.69 16.63
C LEU A 291 -11.22 -5.81 16.26
N SER A 292 -11.68 -6.55 17.26
CA SER A 292 -12.83 -7.44 17.09
C SER A 292 -14.09 -6.65 16.73
N SER A 293 -15.06 -7.30 16.09
CA SER A 293 -16.33 -6.66 15.71
C SER A 293 -17.04 -6.03 16.92
N ALA A 294 -16.97 -6.66 18.10
CA ALA A 294 -17.58 -6.13 19.32
C ALA A 294 -16.88 -4.85 19.82
N GLU A 295 -15.56 -4.80 19.79
CA GLU A 295 -14.78 -3.62 20.19
C GLU A 295 -14.91 -2.47 19.21
N LEU A 296 -14.98 -2.78 17.91
CA LEU A 296 -15.22 -1.79 16.86
C LEU A 296 -16.60 -1.17 17.02
N GLU A 297 -17.63 -1.99 17.27
CA GLU A 297 -19.01 -1.54 17.46
C GLU A 297 -19.11 -0.48 18.56
N ILE A 298 -18.36 -0.64 19.67
CA ILE A 298 -18.32 0.36 20.76
C ILE A 298 -17.71 1.69 20.28
N ARG A 299 -16.70 1.64 19.40
CA ARG A 299 -15.97 2.81 18.91
C ARG A 299 -16.65 3.50 17.72
N LEU A 300 -17.61 2.87 17.07
CA LEU A 300 -18.34 3.47 15.95
C LEU A 300 -19.03 4.78 16.35
N PRO A 301 -19.09 5.80 15.46
CA PRO A 301 -19.73 7.07 15.74
C PRO A 301 -21.24 6.91 16.02
N LYS A 302 -21.63 6.96 17.30
CA LYS A 302 -23.04 6.76 17.72
C LYS A 302 -24.00 7.86 17.27
N PHE A 303 -23.47 9.00 16.83
CA PHE A 303 -24.26 10.07 16.22
C PHE A 303 -24.63 9.80 14.75
N LEU A 304 -24.07 8.76 14.11
CA LEU A 304 -24.43 8.34 12.75
C LEU A 304 -25.45 7.19 12.80
N HIS A 305 -26.41 7.21 11.88
CA HIS A 305 -27.32 6.09 11.68
C HIS A 305 -26.66 5.03 10.79
N ILE A 306 -25.81 4.21 11.39
CA ILE A 306 -25.16 3.08 10.72
C ILE A 306 -26.19 1.96 10.55
N VAL A 307 -26.43 1.52 9.31
CA VAL A 307 -27.43 0.49 8.99
C VAL A 307 -26.84 -0.90 9.16
N ARG A 308 -25.73 -1.16 8.47
CA ARG A 308 -25.03 -2.44 8.49
C ARG A 308 -23.63 -2.34 7.93
N GLU A 309 -22.83 -3.35 8.23
CA GLU A 309 -21.56 -3.59 7.54
C GLU A 309 -21.82 -4.10 6.11
N VAL A 310 -21.06 -3.57 5.15
CA VAL A 310 -21.08 -3.94 3.73
C VAL A 310 -19.66 -4.21 3.20
N THR A 311 -18.74 -4.57 4.10
CA THR A 311 -17.36 -4.94 3.75
C THR A 311 -17.36 -6.15 2.82
N GLY A 312 -16.59 -6.08 1.73
CA GLY A 312 -16.47 -7.18 0.78
C GLY A 312 -17.67 -7.36 -0.16
N ASP A 313 -18.84 -6.78 0.13
CA ASP A 313 -20.02 -6.91 -0.72
C ASP A 313 -19.79 -6.24 -2.09
N PRO A 314 -19.84 -7.00 -3.21
CA PRO A 314 -19.57 -6.49 -4.54
C PRO A 314 -20.55 -5.38 -4.96
N ARG A 315 -21.80 -5.41 -4.48
CA ARG A 315 -22.83 -4.41 -4.80
C ARG A 315 -22.44 -3.03 -4.30
N TYR A 316 -21.71 -2.96 -3.19
CA TYR A 316 -21.22 -1.72 -2.60
C TYR A 316 -19.78 -1.39 -3.02
N SER A 317 -19.20 -2.13 -3.97
CA SER A 317 -17.91 -1.78 -4.56
C SER A 317 -18.03 -0.54 -5.45
N MET A 318 -17.03 0.35 -5.41
CA MET A 318 -17.06 1.56 -6.25
C MET A 318 -17.07 1.25 -7.75
N PHE A 319 -16.48 0.11 -8.14
CA PHE A 319 -16.45 -0.36 -9.53
C PHE A 319 -17.87 -0.70 -10.01
N ASN A 320 -18.60 -1.54 -9.28
CA ASN A 320 -19.96 -1.90 -9.67
C ASN A 320 -20.95 -0.74 -9.54
N LEU A 321 -20.77 0.12 -8.52
CA LEU A 321 -21.59 1.32 -8.35
C LEU A 321 -21.45 2.31 -9.52
N SER A 322 -20.30 2.35 -10.18
CA SER A 322 -20.08 3.25 -11.30
C SER A 322 -20.51 2.68 -12.65
N LEU A 323 -20.88 1.40 -12.76
CA LEU A 323 -21.38 0.83 -14.02
C LEU A 323 -22.58 1.61 -14.55
N LYS A 324 -22.63 1.87 -15.86
CA LYS A 324 -23.75 2.57 -16.49
C LYS A 324 -24.96 1.67 -16.69
N GLU A 325 -24.71 0.43 -17.09
CA GLU A 325 -25.75 -0.58 -17.27
C GLU A 325 -26.20 -1.16 -15.92
N GLY A 326 -27.37 -1.81 -15.92
CA GLY A 326 -27.85 -2.56 -14.77
C GLY A 326 -26.92 -3.73 -14.43
N TRP A 327 -27.07 -4.32 -13.24
CA TRP A 327 -26.17 -5.40 -12.80
C TRP A 327 -26.57 -6.79 -13.30
N GLN A 328 -27.86 -6.99 -13.61
CA GLN A 328 -28.36 -8.27 -14.11
C GLN A 328 -27.76 -8.64 -15.46
N ASN A 329 -27.25 -9.88 -15.56
CA ASN A 329 -26.62 -10.43 -16.77
C ASN A 329 -25.51 -9.53 -17.34
N ASN A 330 -24.96 -8.63 -16.51
CA ASN A 330 -23.94 -7.71 -16.93
C ASN A 330 -22.58 -8.38 -16.79
N LYS A 331 -21.97 -8.71 -17.93
CA LYS A 331 -20.61 -9.28 -18.00
C LYS A 331 -19.53 -8.37 -17.37
N HIS A 332 -19.84 -7.09 -17.14
CA HIS A 332 -18.96 -6.13 -16.47
C HIS A 332 -19.21 -6.04 -14.96
N PHE A 333 -20.24 -6.69 -14.42
CA PHE A 333 -20.43 -6.77 -12.98
C PHE A 333 -19.36 -7.68 -12.36
N CYS A 334 -18.64 -7.15 -11.38
CA CYS A 334 -17.56 -7.86 -10.71
C CYS A 334 -18.10 -8.49 -9.41
N GLN A 335 -18.45 -9.79 -9.44
CA GLN A 335 -19.05 -10.51 -8.31
C GLN A 335 -18.07 -10.76 -7.16
N SER A 336 -16.84 -11.12 -7.48
CA SER A 336 -15.79 -11.15 -6.48
C SER A 336 -14.46 -10.87 -7.13
N LEU A 337 -13.61 -10.23 -6.34
CA LEU A 337 -12.19 -10.07 -6.64
C LEU A 337 -11.33 -11.02 -5.82
N ALA A 338 -11.94 -11.83 -4.93
CA ALA A 338 -11.35 -12.96 -4.24
C ALA A 338 -12.22 -14.18 -4.62
N GLY A 339 -11.77 -15.06 -5.51
CA GLY A 339 -12.51 -16.08 -6.25
C GLY A 339 -13.11 -17.19 -5.39
N SER A 340 -13.85 -16.85 -4.34
CA SER A 340 -14.89 -17.71 -3.81
C SER A 340 -16.09 -17.61 -4.74
N ASP A 341 -16.36 -18.70 -5.45
CA ASP A 341 -17.67 -18.96 -6.06
C ASP A 341 -18.71 -19.08 -4.95
N SER A 342 -19.11 -17.95 -4.36
CA SER A 342 -20.40 -17.86 -3.68
C SER A 342 -21.42 -17.53 -4.75
N GLU A 343 -22.07 -18.55 -5.30
CA GLU A 343 -23.29 -18.41 -6.08
C GLU A 343 -24.40 -17.84 -5.18
N GLU A 344 -24.34 -16.53 -4.90
CA GLU A 344 -25.57 -15.80 -4.58
C GLU A 344 -26.40 -15.73 -5.86
N SER A 345 -27.65 -16.21 -5.78
CA SER A 345 -28.53 -16.34 -6.94
C SER A 345 -28.72 -14.99 -7.65
N LEU A 346 -28.64 -15.01 -8.98
CA LEU A 346 -28.84 -13.85 -9.86
C LEU A 346 -30.19 -13.13 -9.62
N ASP A 347 -31.16 -13.81 -9.00
CA ASP A 347 -32.49 -13.30 -8.69
C ASP A 347 -32.49 -12.24 -7.56
N ASP A 348 -31.56 -12.31 -6.60
CA ASP A 348 -31.47 -11.35 -5.47
C ASP A 348 -30.86 -9.98 -5.86
N ILE A 349 -30.15 -9.93 -7.01
CA ILE A 349 -29.54 -8.71 -7.53
C ILE A 349 -30.62 -7.73 -8.04
N SER A 350 -31.77 -8.26 -8.51
CA SER A 350 -32.88 -7.51 -9.12
C SER A 350 -33.56 -6.50 -8.16
N ASN A 351 -33.88 -6.94 -6.95
CA ASN A 351 -34.60 -6.15 -5.96
C ASN A 351 -33.71 -5.12 -5.27
N THR A 352 -32.38 -5.33 -5.29
CA THR A 352 -31.43 -4.56 -4.51
C THR A 352 -30.89 -3.32 -5.26
N GLU A 353 -30.81 -3.36 -6.60
CA GLU A 353 -30.26 -2.27 -7.40
C GLU A 353 -31.01 -0.93 -7.20
N ASN A 354 -32.33 -1.00 -6.99
CA ASN A 354 -33.20 0.15 -6.74
C ASN A 354 -33.39 0.47 -5.24
N ARG A 355 -32.78 -0.30 -4.33
CA ARG A 355 -33.03 -0.21 -2.86
C ARG A 355 -31.76 -0.23 -2.01
N LEU A 356 -30.60 0.15 -2.55
CA LEU A 356 -29.33 0.12 -1.79
C LEU A 356 -29.36 0.91 -0.46
N ILE A 357 -30.24 1.91 -0.34
CA ILE A 357 -30.41 2.77 0.86
C ILE A 357 -31.58 2.32 1.75
N LEU A 358 -32.48 1.47 1.23
CA LEU A 358 -33.74 1.07 1.87
C LEU A 358 -33.66 -0.29 2.60
N CYS A 359 -32.51 -0.97 2.59
CA CYS A 359 -32.29 -2.30 3.18
C CYS A 359 -31.27 -2.29 4.32
#